data_AF-A0A1B8ZQP4-F1
#
_entry.id   AF-A0A1B8ZQP4-F1
#
_cell.length_a   1.000
_cell.length_b   1.000
_cell.length_c   1.000
_cell.angle_alpha   90.00
_cell.angle_beta   90.00
_cell.angle_gamma   90.00
#
_symmetry.space_group_name_H-M   'P 1'
#
loop_
_entity.id
_entity.type
_entity.pdbx_description
1 polymer ?
#
loop_
_entity_poly.entity_id
_entity_poly.type
_entity_poly.pdbx_seq_one_letter_code
_entity_poly.pdbx_strand_id
1 'polypeptide(L)'
;MKIRFPNHWLEFIKVFTKESDEEIVAGVVRVFRNREEVRERYDTYQFEEFLPGYIPVADDSGGQVAVISEKENDPKVYLSSYGVLQKELLKVLDRDLLHWMQRRFPFDQAQATLPPGEHNKKAIGNDILFQRISSYPEILKFLEKAIITEGLSLPENYAVPEQIYYFQDGYHYNSVENKDLTGNAPGDFKPDWIVLATNYFADPFFVDLNEHAAGFPVYFAYHGQGYWEPLKIADSLEDFQKIIDDVHAVRWDKKALSDYFKPYKDSGNPFWKEVYEAIENQEEMSEEAVEEKINDLSDWREANLYITDIGPNKMKIIALLKKEHHLSGAEALKLSKSNRILFRNGYYKWLQKDYEQLIDLGAQAEFDFTA
;
A
#
# COMPACT_ATOMS: atom_id res chain seq x y z
N MET A 1 16.75 6.82 22.54
CA MET A 1 16.56 5.92 23.71
C MET A 1 16.39 4.49 23.20
N LYS A 2 16.52 3.42 24.00
CA LYS A 2 16.40 2.04 23.48
C LYS A 2 14.95 1.58 23.62
N ILE A 3 14.24 1.43 22.49
CA ILE A 3 12.88 0.90 22.43
C ILE A 3 12.82 -0.43 23.18
N ARG A 4 11.85 -0.57 24.09
CA ARG A 4 11.65 -1.79 24.87
C ARG A 4 10.51 -2.61 24.28
N PHE A 5 10.88 -3.57 23.44
CA PHE A 5 9.93 -4.54 22.89
C PHE A 5 9.39 -5.46 23.98
N PRO A 6 8.05 -5.51 24.19
CA PRO A 6 7.44 -6.42 25.15
C PRO A 6 7.39 -7.85 24.61
N ASN A 7 7.25 -8.84 25.51
CA ASN A 7 7.21 -10.26 25.17
C ASN A 7 6.08 -10.60 24.20
N HIS A 8 4.91 -9.97 24.35
CA HIS A 8 3.77 -10.23 23.47
C HIS A 8 4.05 -9.80 22.01
N TRP A 9 4.90 -8.81 21.77
CA TRP A 9 5.37 -8.47 20.42
C TRP A 9 6.35 -9.52 19.89
N LEU A 10 7.29 -9.99 20.72
CA LEU A 10 8.26 -11.03 20.34
C LEU A 10 7.57 -12.36 19.99
N GLU A 11 6.51 -12.71 20.72
CA GLU A 11 5.69 -13.89 20.43
C GLU A 11 4.89 -13.69 19.14
N PHE A 12 4.22 -12.55 18.99
CA PHE A 12 3.51 -12.19 17.78
C PHE A 12 4.40 -12.30 16.55
N ILE A 13 5.57 -11.65 16.55
CA ILE A 13 6.41 -11.58 15.35
C ILE A 13 6.97 -12.94 14.96
N LYS A 14 7.27 -13.80 15.94
CA LYS A 14 7.68 -15.18 15.69
C LYS A 14 6.58 -16.01 15.02
N VAL A 15 5.31 -15.77 15.38
CA VAL A 15 4.17 -16.46 14.74
C VAL A 15 3.91 -15.85 13.37
N PHE A 16 3.84 -14.52 13.28
CA PHE A 16 3.58 -13.80 12.04
C PHE A 16 4.59 -14.14 10.96
N THR A 17 5.89 -14.07 11.24
CA THR A 17 6.96 -14.40 10.26
C THR A 17 6.98 -15.88 9.86
N LYS A 18 6.30 -16.76 10.58
CA LYS A 18 6.14 -18.17 10.20
C LYS A 18 4.89 -18.40 9.35
N GLU A 19 3.84 -17.60 9.56
CA GLU A 19 2.55 -17.72 8.88
C GLU A 19 2.43 -16.82 7.64
N SER A 20 3.24 -15.77 7.55
CA SER A 20 3.27 -14.80 6.46
C SER A 20 4.71 -14.45 6.07
N ASP A 21 5.02 -14.65 4.79
CA ASP A 21 6.28 -14.20 4.18
C ASP A 21 6.16 -12.78 3.59
N GLU A 22 4.95 -12.22 3.56
CA GLU A 22 4.63 -10.91 2.98
C GLU A 22 4.81 -9.76 3.98
N GLU A 23 5.20 -8.60 3.45
CA GLU A 23 5.33 -7.33 4.19
C GLU A 23 4.01 -6.56 4.26
N ILE A 24 3.20 -6.64 3.21
CA ILE A 24 1.85 -6.10 3.13
C ILE A 24 0.86 -7.26 3.22
N VAL A 25 -0.06 -7.18 4.17
CA VAL A 25 -1.08 -8.18 4.44
C VAL A 25 -2.46 -7.52 4.39
N ALA A 26 -3.50 -8.31 4.16
CA ALA A 26 -4.89 -7.84 4.18
C ALA A 26 -5.16 -6.60 3.28
N GLY A 27 -4.51 -6.53 2.11
CA GLY A 27 -4.72 -5.49 1.09
C GLY A 27 -3.68 -4.38 1.17
N VAL A 28 -3.72 -3.55 2.23
CA VAL A 28 -2.87 -2.36 2.39
C VAL A 28 -2.13 -2.31 3.72
N VAL A 29 -2.31 -3.31 4.59
CA VAL A 29 -1.74 -3.26 5.94
C VAL A 29 -0.29 -3.71 5.92
N ARG A 30 0.64 -2.82 6.25
CA ARG A 30 2.06 -3.16 6.39
C ARG A 30 2.37 -3.48 7.84
N VAL A 31 2.77 -4.71 8.14
CA VAL A 31 3.14 -5.15 9.49
C VAL A 31 4.66 -5.08 9.64
N PHE A 32 5.16 -4.42 10.68
CA PHE A 32 6.60 -4.26 10.90
C PHE A 32 7.21 -5.54 11.45
N ARG A 33 8.08 -6.17 10.65
CA ARG A 33 8.51 -7.57 10.79
C ARG A 33 9.71 -7.76 11.70
N ASN A 34 10.46 -6.70 11.95
CA ASN A 34 11.68 -6.74 12.75
C ASN A 34 11.85 -5.44 13.56
N ARG A 35 12.92 -5.40 14.35
CA ARG A 35 13.17 -4.27 15.26
C ARG A 35 13.65 -3.04 14.50
N GLU A 36 14.30 -3.27 13.36
CA GLU A 36 14.85 -2.24 12.50
C GLU A 36 13.70 -1.43 11.87
N GLU A 37 12.70 -2.09 11.28
CA GLU A 37 11.50 -1.46 10.71
C GLU A 37 10.70 -0.68 11.77
N VAL A 38 10.47 -1.29 12.95
CA VAL A 38 9.79 -0.58 14.05
C VAL A 38 10.58 0.64 14.48
N ARG A 39 11.91 0.52 14.59
CA ARG A 39 12.77 1.63 14.99
C ARG A 39 12.77 2.74 13.95
N GLU A 40 12.79 2.38 12.68
CA GLU A 40 12.71 3.34 11.59
C GLU A 40 11.42 4.17 11.68
N ARG A 41 10.26 3.52 11.85
CA ARG A 41 8.97 4.24 12.03
C ARG A 41 8.94 5.06 13.32
N TYR A 42 9.48 4.51 14.39
CA TYR A 42 9.54 5.18 15.68
C TYR A 42 10.35 6.48 15.61
N ASP A 43 11.51 6.44 14.95
CA ASP A 43 12.40 7.60 14.80
C ASP A 43 11.84 8.61 13.78
N THR A 44 11.36 8.13 12.63
CA THR A 44 10.78 8.95 11.55
C THR A 44 9.61 9.82 12.02
N TYR A 45 8.68 9.24 12.78
CA TYR A 45 7.51 9.96 13.28
C TYR A 45 7.69 10.49 14.71
N GLN A 46 8.94 10.52 15.21
CA GLN A 46 9.31 11.10 16.49
C GLN A 46 8.44 10.59 17.67
N PHE A 47 8.18 9.28 17.73
CA PHE A 47 7.34 8.67 18.76
C PHE A 47 7.82 8.95 20.19
N GLU A 48 9.13 9.11 20.39
CA GLU A 48 9.70 9.49 21.69
C GLU A 48 9.15 10.83 22.21
N GLU A 49 8.91 11.77 21.31
CA GLU A 49 8.42 13.10 21.63
C GLU A 49 6.90 13.13 21.75
N PHE A 50 6.21 12.53 20.77
CA PHE A 50 4.76 12.66 20.65
C PHE A 50 3.99 11.56 21.41
N LEU A 51 4.43 10.31 21.36
CA LEU A 51 3.73 9.17 21.97
C LEU A 51 4.67 8.24 22.78
N PRO A 52 5.31 8.75 23.86
CA PRO A 52 6.31 7.99 24.60
C PRO A 52 5.72 6.74 25.28
N GLY A 53 6.47 5.63 25.22
CA GLY A 53 6.08 4.35 25.83
C GLY A 53 5.11 3.52 25.00
N TYR A 54 4.89 3.90 23.74
CA TYR A 54 4.18 3.11 22.73
C TYR A 54 5.07 2.88 21.53
N ILE A 55 4.93 1.73 20.89
CA ILE A 55 5.72 1.34 19.72
C ILE A 55 4.80 1.07 18.53
N PRO A 56 5.13 1.58 17.33
CA PRO A 56 4.38 1.27 16.12
C PRO A 56 4.64 -0.19 15.72
N VAL A 57 3.60 -0.89 15.26
CA VAL A 57 3.68 -2.33 14.90
C VAL A 57 3.14 -2.63 13.51
N ALA A 58 2.30 -1.74 12.96
CA ALA A 58 1.82 -1.81 11.58
C ALA A 58 1.20 -0.46 11.17
N ASP A 59 1.02 -0.22 9.88
CA ASP A 59 0.19 0.86 9.32
C ASP A 59 -0.68 0.39 8.15
N ASP A 60 -1.62 1.24 7.72
CA ASP A 60 -2.56 0.98 6.63
C ASP A 60 -2.18 1.65 5.30
N SER A 61 -0.96 2.17 5.19
CA SER A 61 -0.49 3.01 4.07
C SER A 61 -1.29 4.31 3.82
N GLY A 62 -2.35 4.56 4.58
CA GLY A 62 -3.27 5.71 4.49
C GLY A 62 -3.14 6.70 5.65
N GLY A 63 -2.04 6.63 6.41
CA GLY A 63 -1.73 7.56 7.50
C GLY A 63 -2.16 7.08 8.90
N GLN A 64 -2.79 5.90 9.02
CA GLN A 64 -3.10 5.29 10.31
C GLN A 64 -1.97 4.36 10.77
N VAL A 65 -1.79 4.26 12.08
CA VAL A 65 -0.77 3.41 12.69
C VAL A 65 -1.36 2.62 13.85
N ALA A 66 -1.09 1.33 13.83
CA ALA A 66 -1.33 0.45 14.96
C ALA A 66 -0.11 0.50 15.89
N VAL A 67 -0.36 0.73 17.18
CA VAL A 67 0.66 0.87 18.22
C VAL A 67 0.34 -0.05 19.40
N ILE A 68 1.37 -0.48 20.12
CA ILE A 68 1.22 -1.24 21.38
C ILE A 68 2.01 -0.55 22.50
N SER A 69 1.67 -0.83 23.76
CA SER A 69 2.46 -0.31 24.88
C SER A 69 3.75 -1.11 25.06
N GLU A 70 4.84 -0.43 25.44
CA GLU A 70 6.07 -1.10 25.90
C GLU A 70 5.88 -1.88 27.23
N LYS A 71 4.76 -1.69 27.91
CA LYS A 71 4.47 -2.32 29.20
C LYS A 71 3.85 -3.69 29.02
N GLU A 72 4.45 -4.71 29.64
CA GLU A 72 3.98 -6.11 29.58
C GLU A 72 2.55 -6.33 30.08
N ASN A 73 2.05 -5.46 30.96
CA ASN A 73 0.70 -5.59 31.52
C ASN A 73 -0.40 -4.97 30.65
N ASP A 74 -0.06 -4.44 29.48
CA ASP A 74 -1.02 -3.88 28.52
C ASP A 74 -0.76 -4.44 27.11
N PRO A 75 -1.30 -5.64 26.81
CA PRO A 75 -1.04 -6.33 25.54
C PRO A 75 -1.88 -5.79 24.36
N LYS A 76 -2.73 -4.78 24.59
CA LYS A 76 -3.69 -4.29 23.60
C LYS A 76 -3.01 -3.68 22.39
N VAL A 77 -3.71 -3.78 21.26
CA VAL A 77 -3.38 -3.03 20.05
C VAL A 77 -4.23 -1.77 20.04
N TYR A 78 -3.60 -0.63 19.78
CA TYR A 78 -4.23 0.68 19.71
C TYR A 78 -4.11 1.27 18.30
N LEU A 79 -5.13 2.01 17.87
CA LEU A 79 -5.12 2.84 16.67
C LEU A 79 -4.74 4.26 17.05
N SER A 80 -3.87 4.84 16.24
CA SER A 80 -3.64 6.28 16.12
C SER A 80 -3.56 6.65 14.63
N SER A 81 -3.50 7.94 14.34
CA SER A 81 -2.91 8.41 13.08
C SER A 81 -1.52 9.00 13.36
N TYR A 82 -0.66 8.98 12.35
CA TYR A 82 0.66 9.61 12.41
C TYR A 82 0.59 11.12 12.66
N GLY A 83 -0.52 11.78 12.29
CA GLY A 83 -0.77 13.20 12.55
C GLY A 83 -1.33 13.54 13.95
N VAL A 84 -1.64 12.56 14.80
CA VAL A 84 -2.17 12.79 16.15
C VAL A 84 -1.17 12.41 17.23
N LEU A 85 -0.71 11.15 17.21
CA LEU A 85 0.23 10.55 18.16
C LEU A 85 0.06 11.04 19.61
N GLN A 86 -1.16 10.97 20.15
CA GLN A 86 -1.48 11.39 21.53
C GLN A 86 -2.08 10.24 22.32
N LYS A 87 -1.56 10.02 23.53
CA LYS A 87 -1.92 8.86 24.37
C LYS A 87 -3.40 8.85 24.74
N GLU A 88 -3.96 10.02 25.04
CA GLU A 88 -5.34 10.19 25.47
C GLU A 88 -6.34 9.89 24.35
N LEU A 89 -5.87 9.89 23.09
CA LEU A 89 -6.67 9.69 21.89
C LEU A 89 -6.53 8.28 21.29
N LEU A 90 -5.71 7.42 21.90
CA LEU A 90 -5.54 6.03 21.47
C LEU A 90 -6.86 5.27 21.58
N LYS A 91 -7.30 4.70 20.45
CA LYS A 91 -8.46 3.81 20.42
C LYS A 91 -8.00 2.36 20.47
N VAL A 92 -8.62 1.51 21.28
CA VAL A 92 -8.25 0.08 21.30
C VAL A 92 -8.73 -0.57 20.00
N LEU A 93 -7.83 -1.05 19.15
CA LEU A 93 -8.15 -1.87 17.97
C LEU A 93 -8.53 -3.29 18.38
N ASP A 94 -7.71 -3.87 19.25
CA ASP A 94 -7.88 -5.24 19.67
C ASP A 94 -7.26 -5.49 21.05
N ARG A 95 -7.64 -6.62 21.65
CA ARG A 95 -7.17 -7.05 22.97
C ARG A 95 -5.70 -7.48 22.98
N ASP A 96 -5.19 -7.99 21.86
CA ASP A 96 -3.79 -8.41 21.68
C ASP A 96 -3.41 -8.61 20.19
N LEU A 97 -2.11 -8.61 19.90
CA LEU A 97 -1.57 -8.72 18.54
C LEU A 97 -1.91 -10.06 17.84
N LEU A 98 -1.95 -11.18 18.58
CA LEU A 98 -2.24 -12.49 18.00
C LEU A 98 -3.71 -12.60 17.59
N HIS A 99 -4.62 -12.07 18.41
CA HIS A 99 -6.04 -11.99 18.08
C HIS A 99 -6.30 -11.01 16.94
N TRP A 100 -5.59 -9.89 16.90
CA TRP A 100 -5.67 -8.93 15.80
C TRP A 100 -5.22 -9.56 14.46
N MET A 101 -4.12 -10.31 14.48
CA MET A 101 -3.64 -11.09 13.34
C MET A 101 -4.64 -12.16 12.87
N GLN A 102 -5.25 -12.91 13.80
CA GLN A 102 -6.29 -13.91 13.47
C GLN A 102 -7.49 -13.28 12.74
N ARG A 103 -7.76 -12.00 13.02
CA ARG A 103 -8.80 -11.20 12.38
C ARG A 103 -8.35 -10.51 11.10
N ARG A 104 -7.13 -10.78 10.64
CA ARG A 104 -6.48 -10.19 9.46
C ARG A 104 -6.24 -8.68 9.57
N PHE A 105 -5.71 -8.26 10.72
CA PHE A 105 -5.23 -6.89 10.96
C PHE A 105 -6.24 -5.77 10.64
N PRO A 106 -7.47 -5.84 11.13
CA PRO A 106 -8.45 -4.82 10.82
C PRO A 106 -8.05 -3.49 11.50
N PHE A 107 -7.77 -2.46 10.70
CA PHE A 107 -7.58 -1.08 11.16
C PHE A 107 -8.92 -0.40 11.46
N ASP A 108 -9.99 -0.94 10.90
CA ASP A 108 -11.35 -0.70 11.34
C ASP A 108 -11.66 -1.62 12.53
N GLN A 109 -12.21 -1.09 13.62
CA GLN A 109 -12.83 -1.99 14.61
C GLN A 109 -13.94 -2.75 13.88
N ALA A 110 -13.78 -4.04 13.58
CA ALA A 110 -14.84 -4.79 12.90
C ALA A 110 -16.16 -4.56 13.65
N GLN A 111 -17.06 -3.83 12.99
CA GLN A 111 -18.41 -3.53 13.45
C GLN A 111 -18.53 -3.28 14.97
N ALA A 112 -17.62 -2.51 15.57
CA ALA A 112 -18.07 -1.71 16.69
C ALA A 112 -19.01 -0.70 16.05
N THR A 113 -20.30 -1.00 16.10
CA THR A 113 -21.39 -0.18 15.54
C THR A 113 -21.09 1.29 15.79
N LEU A 114 -20.50 1.97 14.81
CA LEU A 114 -20.68 3.41 14.71
C LEU A 114 -22.21 3.56 14.65
N PRO A 115 -22.79 4.56 15.32
CA PRO A 115 -24.22 4.82 15.22
C PRO A 115 -24.61 4.72 13.74
N PRO A 116 -25.71 4.04 13.34
CA PRO A 116 -26.04 3.76 11.95
C PRO A 116 -25.98 4.95 10.97
N GLY A 117 -25.93 6.19 11.49
CA GLY A 117 -25.71 7.41 10.72
C GLY A 117 -24.25 7.73 10.32
N GLU A 118 -23.20 7.20 10.96
CA GLU A 118 -21.80 7.60 10.66
C GLU A 118 -21.12 6.74 9.58
N HIS A 119 -21.32 5.42 9.56
CA HIS A 119 -20.90 4.59 8.42
C HIS A 119 -21.56 5.06 7.13
N ASN A 120 -22.83 5.46 7.21
CA ASN A 120 -23.56 6.02 6.09
C ASN A 120 -22.95 7.36 5.63
N LYS A 121 -22.52 8.23 6.54
CA LYS A 121 -21.86 9.51 6.19
C LYS A 121 -20.52 9.32 5.46
N LYS A 122 -19.65 8.41 5.90
CA LYS A 122 -18.37 8.16 5.22
C LYS A 122 -18.57 7.47 3.87
N ALA A 123 -19.49 6.51 3.77
CA ALA A 123 -19.85 5.91 2.49
C ALA A 123 -20.44 6.94 1.52
N ILE A 124 -21.35 7.81 1.99
CA ILE A 124 -21.88 8.94 1.21
C ILE A 124 -20.76 9.91 0.82
N GLY A 125 -19.83 10.22 1.74
CA GLY A 125 -18.66 11.06 1.47
C GLY A 125 -17.76 10.48 0.39
N ASN A 126 -17.55 9.16 0.44
CA ASN A 126 -16.84 8.41 -0.58
C ASN A 126 -17.56 8.43 -1.92
N ASP A 127 -18.87 8.16 -1.96
CA ASP A 127 -19.64 8.24 -3.19
C ASP A 127 -19.57 9.64 -3.80
N ILE A 128 -19.72 10.69 -2.99
CA ILE A 128 -19.61 12.08 -3.46
C ILE A 128 -18.22 12.36 -4.02
N LEU A 129 -17.16 12.01 -3.28
CA LEU A 129 -15.80 12.32 -3.73
C LEU A 129 -15.41 11.48 -4.95
N PHE A 130 -15.81 10.21 -4.99
CA PHE A 130 -15.64 9.35 -6.15
C PHE A 130 -16.33 9.95 -7.38
N GLN A 131 -17.60 10.34 -7.28
CA GLN A 131 -18.31 11.01 -8.39
C GLN A 131 -17.61 12.29 -8.85
N ARG A 132 -17.06 13.08 -7.92
CA ARG A 132 -16.27 14.27 -8.26
C ARG A 132 -15.03 13.90 -9.06
N ILE A 133 -14.21 12.95 -8.60
CA ILE A 133 -12.99 12.57 -9.33
C ILE A 133 -13.30 11.83 -10.64
N SER A 134 -14.40 11.08 -10.72
CA SER A 134 -14.84 10.41 -11.95
C SER A 134 -15.26 11.38 -13.05
N SER A 135 -15.48 12.65 -12.72
CA SER A 135 -15.71 13.71 -13.71
C SER A 135 -14.41 14.11 -14.45
N TYR A 136 -13.26 13.58 -14.03
CA TYR A 136 -11.93 13.88 -14.54
C TYR A 136 -11.18 12.57 -14.91
N PRO A 137 -11.30 12.10 -16.16
CA PRO A 137 -10.70 10.84 -16.61
C PRO A 137 -9.18 10.76 -16.39
N GLU A 138 -8.49 11.90 -16.38
CA GLU A 138 -7.05 12.02 -16.16
C GLU A 138 -6.63 11.55 -14.76
N ILE A 139 -7.46 11.83 -13.74
CA ILE A 139 -7.22 11.36 -12.36
C ILE A 139 -7.38 9.84 -12.31
N LEU A 140 -8.44 9.30 -12.90
CA LEU A 140 -8.67 7.84 -12.92
C LEU A 140 -7.53 7.11 -13.64
N LYS A 141 -7.13 7.63 -14.81
CA LYS A 141 -6.02 7.06 -15.60
C LYS A 141 -4.69 7.07 -14.82
N PHE A 142 -4.42 8.13 -14.06
CA PHE A 142 -3.24 8.19 -13.20
C PHE A 142 -3.28 7.12 -12.10
N LEU A 143 -4.40 7.00 -11.39
CA LEU A 143 -4.57 6.02 -10.32
C LEU A 143 -4.57 4.56 -10.84
N GLU A 144 -5.14 4.30 -12.01
CA GLU A 144 -5.08 2.99 -12.69
C GLU A 144 -3.64 2.60 -13.07
N LYS A 145 -2.78 3.59 -13.36
CA LYS A 145 -1.37 3.40 -13.72
C LYS A 145 -0.43 3.61 -12.53
N ALA A 146 -0.88 3.26 -11.32
CA ALA A 146 -0.04 3.31 -10.13
C ALA A 146 1.27 2.53 -10.33
N ILE A 147 2.40 3.21 -10.15
CA ILE A 147 3.73 2.62 -10.27
C ILE A 147 4.48 2.88 -8.96
N ILE A 148 4.84 1.80 -8.29
CA ILE A 148 5.57 1.88 -7.02
C ILE A 148 7.05 2.12 -7.32
N THR A 149 7.61 3.19 -6.72
CA THR A 149 9.02 3.54 -6.83
C THR A 149 9.63 3.64 -5.43
N GLU A 150 10.10 2.51 -4.91
CA GLU A 150 10.62 2.40 -3.53
C GLU A 150 11.85 3.29 -3.28
N GLY A 151 11.87 3.98 -2.14
CA GLY A 151 13.09 4.53 -1.54
C GLY A 151 13.64 5.79 -2.18
N LEU A 152 12.85 6.48 -3.01
CA LEU A 152 13.23 7.74 -3.68
C LEU A 152 12.45 8.97 -3.19
N SER A 153 11.73 8.87 -2.06
CA SER A 153 10.75 9.87 -1.59
C SER A 153 9.60 10.14 -2.60
N LEU A 154 9.49 9.32 -3.64
CA LEU A 154 8.44 9.34 -4.66
C LEU A 154 7.19 8.59 -4.18
N PRO A 155 6.06 8.66 -4.91
CA PRO A 155 4.87 7.89 -4.59
C PRO A 155 5.15 6.39 -4.43
N GLU A 156 4.69 5.84 -3.30
CA GLU A 156 4.75 4.41 -2.99
C GLU A 156 3.35 3.83 -2.74
N ASN A 157 2.42 4.63 -2.24
CA ASN A 157 1.03 4.22 -2.01
C ASN A 157 0.09 5.09 -2.84
N TYR A 158 -0.83 4.47 -3.57
CA TYR A 158 -1.78 5.17 -4.43
C TYR A 158 -3.20 4.96 -3.92
N ALA A 159 -4.04 5.98 -4.09
CA ALA A 159 -5.45 5.86 -3.77
C ALA A 159 -6.15 4.88 -4.71
N VAL A 160 -7.00 4.02 -4.17
CA VAL A 160 -7.96 3.27 -4.98
C VAL A 160 -9.13 4.21 -5.31
N PRO A 161 -9.50 4.42 -6.59
CA PRO A 161 -10.54 5.39 -6.96
C PRO A 161 -11.85 5.19 -6.19
N GLU A 162 -12.32 3.95 -6.09
CA GLU A 162 -13.57 3.59 -5.40
C GLU A 162 -13.51 3.79 -3.88
N GLN A 163 -12.32 4.06 -3.33
CA GLN A 163 -12.09 4.30 -1.90
C GLN A 163 -11.38 5.62 -1.65
N ILE A 164 -11.38 6.55 -2.63
CA ILE A 164 -10.60 7.80 -2.60
C ILE A 164 -10.81 8.60 -1.32
N TYR A 165 -12.01 8.59 -0.75
CA TYR A 165 -12.32 9.34 0.48
C TYR A 165 -11.60 8.77 1.70
N TYR A 166 -11.40 7.46 1.78
CA TYR A 166 -10.66 6.85 2.87
C TYR A 166 -9.19 7.22 2.82
N PHE A 167 -8.63 7.39 1.61
CA PHE A 167 -7.26 7.84 1.40
C PHE A 167 -7.01 9.31 1.79
N GLN A 168 -8.05 10.08 2.13
CA GLN A 168 -7.92 11.46 2.60
C GLN A 168 -7.83 11.58 4.13
N ASP A 169 -7.87 10.47 4.88
CA ASP A 169 -7.71 10.48 6.33
C ASP A 169 -6.31 11.00 6.70
N GLY A 170 -6.24 11.90 7.68
CA GLY A 170 -5.03 12.66 8.02
C GLY A 170 -4.83 13.96 7.24
N TYR A 171 -5.55 14.17 6.12
CA TYR A 171 -5.45 15.38 5.28
C TYR A 171 -6.75 16.18 5.26
N HIS A 172 -7.86 15.56 4.81
CA HIS A 172 -9.18 16.21 4.78
C HIS A 172 -9.89 16.11 6.11
N TYR A 173 -9.71 14.99 6.78
CA TYR A 173 -10.37 14.74 8.05
C TYR A 173 -9.51 13.84 8.89
N ASN A 174 -9.89 13.73 10.15
CA ASN A 174 -9.30 12.80 11.08
C ASN A 174 -10.37 11.80 11.53
N SER A 175 -10.20 10.52 11.21
CA SER A 175 -11.15 9.47 11.62
C SER A 175 -11.11 9.15 13.12
N VAL A 176 -10.00 9.47 13.80
CA VAL A 176 -9.85 9.29 15.25
C VAL A 176 -10.68 10.34 15.99
N GLU A 177 -10.52 11.61 15.63
CA GLU A 177 -11.22 12.75 16.25
C GLU A 177 -12.60 13.02 15.65
N ASN A 178 -12.91 12.43 14.49
CA ASN A 178 -14.08 12.74 13.66
C ASN A 178 -14.17 14.25 13.32
N LYS A 179 -13.04 14.82 12.92
CA LYS A 179 -12.85 16.25 12.72
C LYS A 179 -12.49 16.54 11.26
N ASP A 180 -13.09 17.60 10.70
CA ASP A 180 -12.66 18.18 9.42
C ASP A 180 -11.34 18.94 9.62
N LEU A 181 -10.35 18.60 8.82
CA LEU A 181 -9.01 19.21 8.83
C LEU A 181 -8.84 20.22 7.70
N THR A 182 -9.85 20.35 6.82
CA THR A 182 -9.79 21.30 5.71
C THR A 182 -10.16 22.72 6.12
N GLY A 183 -9.62 23.68 5.39
CA GLY A 183 -9.90 25.09 5.59
C GLY A 183 -9.36 25.96 4.46
N ASN A 184 -9.48 27.27 4.65
CA ASN A 184 -9.01 28.27 3.69
C ASN A 184 -8.00 29.25 4.31
N ALA A 185 -7.62 29.06 5.57
CA ALA A 185 -6.58 29.87 6.18
C ALA A 185 -5.20 29.44 5.63
N PRO A 186 -4.19 30.33 5.69
CA PRO A 186 -2.82 29.96 5.33
C PRO A 186 -2.34 28.77 6.17
N GLY A 187 -1.86 27.72 5.49
CA GLY A 187 -1.42 26.48 6.13
C GLY A 187 -2.50 25.41 6.30
N ASP A 188 -3.77 25.71 6.00
CA ASP A 188 -4.82 24.69 5.98
C ASP A 188 -4.71 23.81 4.73
N PHE A 189 -5.10 22.54 4.86
CA PHE A 189 -5.35 21.71 3.69
C PHE A 189 -6.66 22.15 3.04
N LYS A 190 -6.71 22.29 1.72
CA LYS A 190 -7.94 22.82 1.08
C LYS A 190 -8.96 21.71 0.79
N PRO A 191 -10.27 22.02 0.84
CA PRO A 191 -11.32 21.04 0.50
C PRO A 191 -11.27 20.45 -0.91
N ASP A 192 -10.65 21.18 -1.86
CA ASP A 192 -10.53 20.77 -3.26
C ASP A 192 -9.17 20.15 -3.58
N TRP A 193 -8.27 20.06 -2.61
CA TRP A 193 -6.99 19.37 -2.76
C TRP A 193 -7.19 17.89 -2.54
N ILE A 194 -6.99 17.04 -3.55
CA ILE A 194 -7.23 15.60 -3.42
C ILE A 194 -5.90 14.87 -3.45
N VAL A 195 -5.60 14.15 -2.38
CA VAL A 195 -4.43 13.29 -2.27
C VAL A 195 -4.65 12.06 -3.15
N LEU A 196 -3.75 11.85 -4.10
CA LEU A 196 -3.79 10.75 -5.06
C LEU A 196 -2.77 9.67 -4.73
N ALA A 197 -1.66 10.05 -4.10
CA ALA A 197 -0.65 9.13 -3.64
C ALA A 197 0.12 9.69 -2.43
N THR A 198 0.87 8.83 -1.75
CA THR A 198 1.78 9.19 -0.67
C THR A 198 3.12 8.49 -0.84
N ASN A 199 4.20 9.10 -0.37
CA ASN A 199 5.46 8.38 -0.20
C ASN A 199 5.44 7.56 1.09
N TYR A 200 6.57 6.92 1.38
CA TYR A 200 6.84 6.19 2.62
C TYR A 200 6.56 6.98 3.92
N PHE A 201 6.74 8.30 3.90
CA PHE A 201 6.58 9.21 5.03
C PHE A 201 5.14 9.72 5.21
N ALA A 202 4.21 9.21 4.42
CA ALA A 202 2.85 9.74 4.30
C ALA A 202 2.82 11.22 3.85
N ASP A 203 3.85 11.68 3.14
CA ASP A 203 3.81 12.99 2.49
C ASP A 203 2.88 12.91 1.26
N PRO A 204 1.89 13.80 1.13
CA PRO A 204 0.88 13.69 0.09
C PRO A 204 1.40 14.22 -1.26
N PHE A 205 1.04 13.48 -2.32
CA PHE A 205 1.04 13.92 -3.71
C PHE A 205 -0.41 14.18 -4.11
N PHE A 206 -0.75 15.44 -4.36
CA PHE A 206 -2.14 15.88 -4.50
C PHE A 206 -2.33 16.88 -5.62
N VAL A 207 -3.59 17.06 -6.02
CA VAL A 207 -4.01 18.00 -7.06
C VAL A 207 -5.13 18.89 -6.54
N ASP A 208 -5.26 20.12 -7.05
CA ASP A 208 -6.43 20.97 -6.80
C ASP A 208 -7.47 20.75 -7.91
N LEU A 209 -8.69 20.32 -7.55
CA LEU A 209 -9.76 20.07 -8.55
C LEU A 209 -10.15 21.34 -9.33
N ASN A 210 -9.88 22.52 -8.78
CA ASN A 210 -10.14 23.78 -9.47
C ASN A 210 -9.12 24.07 -10.58
N GLU A 211 -7.99 23.35 -10.63
CA GLU A 211 -6.91 23.54 -11.60
C GLU A 211 -6.97 22.54 -12.77
N HIS A 212 -8.11 21.88 -12.99
CA HIS A 212 -8.31 20.95 -14.11
C HIS A 212 -7.99 21.58 -15.48
N ALA A 213 -8.27 22.87 -15.67
CA ALA A 213 -7.98 23.57 -16.93
C ALA A 213 -6.48 23.72 -17.21
N ALA A 214 -5.62 23.58 -16.19
CA ALA A 214 -4.18 23.55 -16.30
C ALA A 214 -3.61 22.11 -16.37
N GLY A 215 -4.48 21.09 -16.47
CA GLY A 215 -4.06 19.69 -16.55
C GLY A 215 -3.74 19.06 -15.19
N PHE A 216 -4.26 19.62 -14.09
CA PHE A 216 -3.98 19.18 -12.72
C PHE A 216 -2.49 19.21 -12.37
N PRO A 217 -1.92 20.40 -12.11
CA PRO A 217 -0.59 20.48 -11.52
C PRO A 217 -0.49 19.62 -10.27
N VAL A 218 0.62 18.90 -10.12
CA VAL A 218 0.83 18.01 -8.97
C VAL A 218 1.65 18.74 -7.92
N TYR A 219 1.14 18.68 -6.70
CA TYR A 219 1.76 19.28 -5.53
C TYR A 219 2.23 18.19 -4.56
N PHE A 220 3.31 18.50 -3.87
CA PHE A 220 3.85 17.76 -2.74
C PHE A 220 3.81 18.67 -1.51
N ALA A 221 3.65 18.12 -0.32
CA ALA A 221 3.87 18.84 0.92
C ALA A 221 4.50 17.91 1.97
N TYR A 222 5.39 18.43 2.80
CA TYR A 222 5.93 17.68 3.92
C TYR A 222 4.87 17.50 5.00
N HIS A 223 4.59 16.27 5.38
CA HIS A 223 3.74 15.91 6.50
C HIS A 223 4.40 16.30 7.84
N GLY A 224 3.58 16.45 8.90
CA GLY A 224 4.07 16.60 10.27
C GLY A 224 4.49 18.02 10.71
N GLN A 225 4.37 19.04 9.85
CA GLN A 225 4.78 20.42 10.18
C GLN A 225 3.70 21.24 10.91
N GLY A 226 2.49 20.70 11.07
CA GLY A 226 1.34 21.40 11.66
C GLY A 226 0.71 22.45 10.75
N TYR A 227 1.22 22.62 9.53
CA TYR A 227 0.65 23.40 8.43
C TYR A 227 1.03 22.75 7.08
N TRP A 228 0.28 23.06 6.03
CA TRP A 228 0.52 22.55 4.68
C TRP A 228 1.08 23.63 3.76
N GLU A 229 2.30 23.43 3.28
CA GLU A 229 2.95 24.28 2.28
C GLU A 229 3.09 23.51 0.96
N PRO A 230 2.25 23.79 -0.06
CA PRO A 230 2.28 23.07 -1.31
C PRO A 230 3.50 23.46 -2.16
N LEU A 231 4.29 22.47 -2.56
CA LEU A 231 5.35 22.59 -3.54
C LEU A 231 4.87 22.03 -4.86
N LYS A 232 4.77 22.86 -5.90
CA LYS A 232 4.43 22.36 -7.24
C LYS A 232 5.61 21.57 -7.79
N ILE A 233 5.43 20.27 -8.02
CA ILE A 233 6.49 19.37 -8.47
C ILE A 233 6.36 18.97 -9.95
N ALA A 234 5.15 19.08 -10.53
CA ALA A 234 4.90 18.89 -11.95
C ALA A 234 3.81 19.86 -12.45
N ASP A 235 3.88 20.24 -13.72
CA ASP A 235 2.93 21.19 -14.32
C ASP A 235 1.57 20.55 -14.64
N SER A 236 1.51 19.23 -14.77
CA SER A 236 0.28 18.47 -14.99
C SER A 236 0.40 17.03 -14.45
N LEU A 237 -0.74 16.33 -14.32
CA LEU A 237 -0.76 14.90 -14.00
C LEU A 237 -0.08 14.06 -15.07
N GLU A 238 -0.17 14.46 -16.34
CA GLU A 238 0.49 13.78 -17.46
C GLU A 238 2.01 13.91 -17.37
N ASP A 239 2.51 15.12 -17.08
CA ASP A 239 3.95 15.35 -16.88
C ASP A 239 4.46 14.56 -15.66
N PHE A 240 3.68 14.53 -14.58
CA PHE A 240 4.04 13.76 -13.40
C PHE A 240 4.08 12.26 -13.68
N GLN A 241 3.07 11.71 -14.35
CA GLN A 241 3.08 10.30 -14.75
C GLN A 241 4.28 9.98 -15.62
N LYS A 242 4.65 10.87 -16.55
CA LYS A 242 5.83 10.69 -17.39
C LYS A 242 7.12 10.63 -16.55
N ILE A 243 7.24 11.49 -15.53
CA ILE A 243 8.36 11.44 -14.58
C ILE A 243 8.42 10.07 -13.91
N ILE A 244 7.29 9.58 -13.37
CA ILE A 244 7.24 8.27 -12.71
C ILE A 244 7.58 7.13 -13.70
N ASP A 245 7.06 7.18 -14.92
CA ASP A 245 7.34 6.17 -15.95
C ASP A 245 8.84 6.12 -16.32
N ASP A 246 9.45 7.29 -16.57
CA ASP A 246 10.85 7.41 -16.94
C ASP A 246 11.75 6.90 -15.80
N VAL A 247 11.45 7.29 -14.56
CA VAL A 247 12.17 6.87 -13.35
C VAL A 247 12.04 5.37 -13.16
N HIS A 248 10.83 4.83 -13.25
CA HIS A 248 10.60 3.41 -13.13
C HIS A 248 11.41 2.63 -14.18
N ALA A 249 11.49 3.11 -15.42
CA ALA A 249 12.24 2.46 -16.48
C ALA A 249 13.74 2.31 -16.19
N VAL A 250 14.33 3.23 -15.41
CA VAL A 250 15.77 3.24 -15.09
C VAL A 250 16.08 3.02 -13.61
N ARG A 251 15.08 2.63 -12.79
CA ARG A 251 15.15 2.60 -11.32
C ARG A 251 16.29 1.79 -10.70
N TRP A 252 16.91 0.90 -11.47
CA TRP A 252 18.04 0.06 -11.03
C TRP A 252 19.40 0.60 -11.48
N ASP A 253 19.43 1.62 -12.34
CA ASP A 253 20.64 2.29 -12.80
C ASP A 253 20.76 3.64 -12.07
N LYS A 254 21.53 3.64 -10.98
CA LYS A 254 21.81 4.84 -10.19
C LYS A 254 22.32 5.98 -11.07
N LYS A 255 23.22 5.70 -12.00
CA LYS A 255 23.81 6.73 -12.85
C LYS A 255 22.75 7.33 -13.79
N ALA A 256 21.91 6.51 -14.39
CA ALA A 256 20.81 6.99 -15.23
C ALA A 256 19.80 7.82 -14.43
N LEU A 257 19.45 7.40 -13.20
CA LEU A 257 18.61 8.18 -12.28
C LEU A 257 19.24 9.53 -11.95
N SER A 258 20.51 9.57 -11.56
CA SER A 258 21.23 10.80 -11.26
C SER A 258 21.28 11.74 -12.47
N ASP A 259 21.58 11.22 -13.66
CA ASP A 259 21.58 12.01 -14.89
C ASP A 259 20.17 12.57 -15.22
N TYR A 260 19.12 11.78 -14.98
CA TYR A 260 17.72 12.17 -15.18
C TYR A 260 17.28 13.29 -14.23
N PHE A 261 17.61 13.19 -12.95
CA PHE A 261 17.16 14.14 -11.92
C PHE A 261 18.02 15.40 -11.78
N LYS A 262 19.20 15.43 -12.40
CA LYS A 262 20.10 16.58 -12.34
C LYS A 262 19.43 17.92 -12.74
N PRO A 263 18.66 18.01 -13.84
CA PRO A 263 17.95 19.24 -14.20
C PRO A 263 16.89 19.65 -13.16
N TYR A 264 16.22 18.67 -12.54
CA TYR A 264 15.21 18.92 -11.51
C TYR A 264 15.83 19.45 -10.22
N LYS A 265 16.98 18.90 -9.80
CA LYS A 265 17.78 19.44 -8.68
C LYS A 265 18.15 20.91 -8.92
N ASP A 266 18.58 21.25 -10.13
CA ASP A 266 19.02 22.59 -10.49
C ASP A 266 17.86 23.60 -10.64
N SER A 267 16.61 23.13 -10.65
CA SER A 267 15.42 24.00 -10.68
C SER A 267 15.22 24.82 -9.39
N GLY A 268 15.87 24.43 -8.30
CA GLY A 268 15.72 25.04 -6.98
C GLY A 268 14.49 24.54 -6.19
N ASN A 269 13.71 23.60 -6.73
CA ASN A 269 12.63 22.95 -6.00
C ASN A 269 13.21 22.04 -4.89
N PRO A 270 12.85 22.26 -3.61
CA PRO A 270 13.42 21.51 -2.50
C PRO A 270 13.08 20.01 -2.53
N PHE A 271 11.88 19.64 -2.98
CA PHE A 271 11.51 18.23 -3.12
C PHE A 271 12.41 17.51 -4.12
N TRP A 272 12.60 18.09 -5.32
CA TRP A 272 13.46 17.47 -6.33
C TRP A 272 14.94 17.40 -5.93
N LYS A 273 15.40 18.35 -5.12
CA LYS A 273 16.73 18.29 -4.52
C LYS A 273 16.86 17.10 -3.57
N GLU A 274 15.85 16.85 -2.74
CA GLU A 274 15.82 15.70 -1.82
C GLU A 274 15.80 14.37 -2.56
N VAL A 275 14.94 14.23 -3.58
CA VAL A 275 14.90 13.03 -4.45
C VAL A 275 16.29 12.75 -5.05
N TYR A 276 16.96 13.79 -5.57
CA TYR A 276 18.31 13.66 -6.09
C TYR A 276 19.33 13.23 -5.01
N GLU A 277 19.25 13.80 -3.81
CA GLU A 277 20.12 13.43 -2.69
C GLU A 277 19.88 12.00 -2.21
N ALA A 278 18.62 11.53 -2.21
CA ALA A 278 18.29 10.13 -1.92
C ALA A 278 18.99 9.18 -2.90
N ILE A 279 18.92 9.48 -4.21
CA ILE A 279 19.60 8.68 -5.25
C ILE A 279 21.12 8.65 -5.02
N GLU A 280 21.74 9.80 -4.80
CA GLU A 280 23.20 9.89 -4.61
C GLU A 280 23.68 9.11 -3.37
N ASN A 281 22.85 9.05 -2.33
CA ASN A 281 23.13 8.33 -1.08
C ASN A 281 22.85 6.82 -1.14
N GLN A 282 22.11 6.32 -2.14
CA GLN A 282 21.89 4.89 -2.33
C GLN A 282 23.19 4.17 -2.74
N GLU A 283 23.38 2.95 -2.24
CA GLU A 283 24.49 2.09 -2.69
C GLU A 283 24.24 1.62 -4.13
N GLU A 284 25.31 1.56 -4.94
CA GLU A 284 25.22 0.97 -6.27
C GLU A 284 24.93 -0.53 -6.14
N MET A 285 23.84 -0.96 -6.77
CA MET A 285 23.51 -2.38 -6.86
C MET A 285 24.41 -3.07 -7.89
N SER A 286 24.86 -4.29 -7.61
CA SER A 286 25.52 -5.13 -8.61
C SER A 286 24.51 -5.60 -9.66
N GLU A 287 24.98 -5.89 -10.88
CA GLU A 287 24.13 -6.45 -11.95
C GLU A 287 23.38 -7.71 -11.49
N GLU A 288 24.06 -8.58 -10.72
CA GLU A 288 23.49 -9.80 -10.13
C GLU A 288 22.35 -9.50 -9.16
N ALA A 289 22.50 -8.49 -8.28
CA ALA A 289 21.47 -8.09 -7.32
C ALA A 289 20.27 -7.43 -8.00
N VAL A 290 20.51 -6.68 -9.09
CA VAL A 290 19.44 -6.12 -9.93
C VAL A 290 18.66 -7.23 -10.62
N GLU A 291 19.33 -8.22 -11.20
CA GLU A 291 18.68 -9.35 -11.84
C GLU A 291 17.86 -10.18 -10.84
N GLU A 292 18.36 -10.40 -9.63
CA GLU A 292 17.61 -11.06 -8.54
C GLU A 292 16.35 -10.28 -8.15
N LYS A 293 16.45 -8.95 -7.95
CA LYS A 293 15.28 -8.10 -7.64
C LYS A 293 14.26 -8.06 -8.77
N ILE A 294 14.71 -7.97 -10.03
CA ILE A 294 13.81 -7.99 -11.20
C ILE A 294 13.07 -9.32 -11.26
N ASN A 295 13.77 -10.43 -11.04
CA ASN A 295 13.17 -11.76 -11.05
C ASN A 295 12.16 -11.91 -9.91
N ASP A 296 12.49 -11.51 -8.68
CA ASP A 296 11.58 -11.57 -7.55
C ASP A 296 10.32 -10.71 -7.79
N LEU A 297 10.45 -9.48 -8.26
CA LEU A 297 9.29 -8.64 -8.61
C LEU A 297 8.45 -9.25 -9.75
N SER A 298 9.08 -9.88 -10.73
CA SER A 298 8.38 -10.54 -11.83
C SER A 298 7.58 -11.77 -11.37
N ASP A 299 8.00 -12.39 -10.25
CA ASP A 299 7.32 -13.49 -9.57
C ASP A 299 6.06 -13.04 -8.82
N TRP A 300 5.98 -11.79 -8.39
CA TRP A 300 4.81 -11.23 -7.69
C TRP A 300 3.78 -10.56 -8.60
N ARG A 301 3.79 -10.83 -9.90
CA ARG A 301 2.73 -10.38 -10.81
C ARG A 301 1.52 -11.28 -10.69
N GLU A 302 0.32 -10.69 -10.70
CA GLU A 302 -0.91 -11.47 -10.80
C GLU A 302 -0.98 -12.21 -12.13
N ALA A 303 -1.38 -13.46 -12.08
CA ALA A 303 -1.55 -14.30 -13.24
C ALA A 303 -2.76 -15.22 -13.07
N ASN A 304 -3.32 -15.60 -14.20
CA ASN A 304 -4.29 -16.67 -14.30
C ASN A 304 -3.58 -17.91 -14.83
N LEU A 305 -3.63 -19.00 -14.07
CA LEU A 305 -3.14 -20.30 -14.49
C LEU A 305 -4.27 -21.06 -15.18
N TYR A 306 -4.09 -21.35 -16.48
CA TYR A 306 -5.05 -22.09 -17.28
C TYR A 306 -4.54 -23.49 -17.60
N ILE A 307 -5.42 -24.49 -17.58
CA ILE A 307 -5.19 -25.81 -18.18
C ILE A 307 -5.73 -25.77 -19.61
N THR A 308 -4.88 -26.10 -20.58
CA THR A 308 -5.21 -26.15 -22.02
C THR A 308 -5.39 -27.58 -22.51
N ASP A 309 -4.78 -28.57 -21.84
CA ASP A 309 -5.05 -29.99 -22.03
C ASP A 309 -4.94 -30.72 -20.67
N ILE A 310 -5.94 -31.53 -20.32
CA ILE A 310 -5.96 -32.30 -19.06
C ILE A 310 -5.06 -33.54 -19.08
N GLY A 311 -4.49 -33.88 -20.24
CA GLY A 311 -3.46 -34.90 -20.36
C GLY A 311 -3.92 -36.34 -20.10
N PRO A 312 -2.97 -37.26 -19.85
CA PRO A 312 -3.25 -38.67 -19.66
C PRO A 312 -3.86 -38.98 -18.27
N ASN A 313 -3.54 -38.20 -17.23
CA ASN A 313 -4.02 -38.44 -15.87
C ASN A 313 -5.35 -37.74 -15.56
N LYS A 314 -6.33 -37.86 -16.46
CA LYS A 314 -7.61 -37.11 -16.45
C LYS A 314 -8.33 -37.10 -15.10
N MET A 315 -8.42 -38.26 -14.43
CA MET A 315 -9.14 -38.36 -13.16
C MET A 315 -8.45 -37.61 -12.01
N LYS A 316 -7.11 -37.49 -12.05
CA LYS A 316 -6.36 -36.71 -11.06
C LYS A 316 -6.55 -35.22 -11.28
N ILE A 317 -6.52 -34.75 -12.54
CA ILE A 317 -6.82 -33.36 -12.89
C ILE A 317 -8.27 -32.99 -12.51
N ILE A 318 -9.24 -33.87 -12.80
CA ILE A 318 -10.63 -33.68 -12.38
C ILE A 318 -10.75 -33.58 -10.84
N ALA A 319 -9.97 -34.38 -10.10
CA ALA A 319 -9.96 -34.30 -8.63
C ALA A 319 -9.36 -32.97 -8.13
N LEU A 320 -8.33 -32.44 -8.81
CA LEU A 320 -7.76 -31.11 -8.50
C LEU A 320 -8.78 -30.01 -8.79
N LEU A 321 -9.39 -30.00 -9.98
CA LEU A 321 -10.46 -29.04 -10.34
C LEU A 321 -11.63 -29.08 -9.35
N LYS A 322 -12.00 -30.28 -8.91
CA LYS A 322 -13.03 -30.47 -7.90
C LYS A 322 -12.66 -29.79 -6.57
N LYS A 323 -11.41 -29.97 -6.13
CA LYS A 323 -10.90 -29.40 -4.88
C LYS A 323 -10.80 -27.89 -4.97
N GLU A 324 -10.21 -27.38 -6.03
CA GLU A 324 -9.91 -25.95 -6.21
C GLU A 324 -11.19 -25.11 -6.36
N HIS A 325 -12.14 -25.56 -7.18
CA HIS A 325 -13.38 -24.83 -7.43
C HIS A 325 -14.56 -25.29 -6.55
N HIS A 326 -14.31 -26.14 -5.55
CA HIS A 326 -15.33 -26.70 -4.67
C HIS A 326 -16.53 -27.36 -5.40
N LEU A 327 -16.27 -28.04 -6.51
CA LEU A 327 -17.29 -28.61 -7.38
C LEU A 327 -17.74 -30.02 -6.93
N SER A 328 -18.88 -30.47 -7.42
CA SER A 328 -19.22 -31.89 -7.45
C SER A 328 -18.38 -32.64 -8.49
N GLY A 329 -18.35 -33.98 -8.41
CA GLY A 329 -17.61 -34.78 -9.40
C GLY A 329 -18.17 -34.65 -10.82
N ALA A 330 -19.49 -34.48 -10.97
CA ALA A 330 -20.13 -34.30 -12.27
C ALA A 330 -19.81 -32.93 -12.88
N GLU A 331 -19.77 -31.88 -12.07
CA GLU A 331 -19.41 -30.53 -12.50
C GLU A 331 -17.94 -30.45 -12.90
N ALA A 332 -17.03 -31.05 -12.12
CA ALA A 332 -15.61 -31.11 -12.46
C ALA A 332 -15.36 -31.89 -13.77
N LEU A 333 -16.07 -33.00 -13.99
CA LEU A 333 -16.00 -33.75 -15.25
C LEU A 333 -16.57 -32.96 -16.44
N LYS A 334 -17.57 -32.10 -16.21
CA LYS A 334 -18.10 -31.21 -17.25
C LYS A 334 -17.07 -30.13 -17.59
N LEU A 335 -16.48 -29.50 -16.57
CA LEU A 335 -15.46 -28.47 -16.71
C LEU A 335 -14.21 -28.97 -17.42
N SER A 336 -13.78 -30.22 -17.14
CA SER A 336 -12.60 -30.84 -17.75
C SER A 336 -12.72 -31.07 -19.27
N LYS A 337 -13.87 -30.77 -19.88
CA LYS A 337 -14.09 -30.87 -21.33
C LYS A 337 -13.90 -29.54 -22.05
N SER A 338 -13.70 -28.44 -21.31
CA SER A 338 -13.40 -27.14 -21.91
C SER A 338 -11.97 -27.13 -22.46
N ASN A 339 -11.77 -26.42 -23.58
CA ASN A 339 -10.48 -26.31 -24.25
C ASN A 339 -9.48 -25.40 -23.51
N ARG A 340 -9.98 -24.62 -22.55
CA ARG A 340 -9.20 -23.74 -21.68
C ARG A 340 -9.95 -23.61 -20.36
N ILE A 341 -9.32 -24.01 -19.26
CA ILE A 341 -9.93 -24.08 -17.94
C ILE A 341 -9.13 -23.18 -17.02
N LEU A 342 -9.74 -22.13 -16.47
CA LEU A 342 -9.10 -21.38 -15.39
C LEU A 342 -8.96 -22.30 -14.20
N PHE A 343 -7.73 -22.67 -13.85
CA PHE A 343 -7.46 -23.50 -12.68
C PHE A 343 -7.44 -22.64 -11.42
N ARG A 344 -6.64 -21.57 -11.42
CA ARG A 344 -6.46 -20.69 -10.28
C ARG A 344 -5.95 -19.32 -10.73
N ASN A 345 -6.28 -18.29 -9.95
CA ASN A 345 -5.73 -16.94 -10.07
C ASN A 345 -4.90 -16.63 -8.81
N GLY A 346 -3.84 -15.85 -8.95
CA GLY A 346 -2.99 -15.38 -7.87
C GLY A 346 -1.63 -14.92 -8.39
N TYR A 347 -0.68 -14.67 -7.48
CA TYR A 347 0.68 -14.29 -7.88
C TYR A 347 1.43 -15.43 -8.56
N TYR A 348 2.16 -15.12 -9.62
CA TYR A 348 2.90 -16.08 -10.44
C TYR A 348 3.78 -17.02 -9.59
N LYS A 349 4.49 -16.48 -8.60
CA LYS A 349 5.31 -17.22 -7.61
C LYS A 349 4.55 -18.36 -6.95
N TRP A 350 3.31 -18.12 -6.56
CA TRP A 350 2.49 -19.11 -5.88
C TRP A 350 1.88 -20.13 -6.83
N LEU A 351 1.57 -19.70 -8.04
CA LEU A 351 1.01 -20.56 -9.07
C LEU A 351 2.07 -21.46 -9.73
N GLN A 352 3.38 -21.17 -9.59
CA GLN A 352 4.45 -22.04 -10.10
C GLN A 352 4.34 -23.48 -9.58
N LYS A 353 4.07 -23.65 -8.29
CA LYS A 353 3.92 -24.98 -7.68
C LYS A 353 2.70 -25.73 -8.23
N ASP A 354 1.61 -25.01 -8.44
CA ASP A 354 0.38 -25.59 -9.03
C ASP A 354 0.61 -25.95 -10.51
N TYR A 355 1.32 -25.10 -11.25
CA TYR A 355 1.74 -25.37 -12.63
C TYR A 355 2.61 -26.63 -12.72
N GLU A 356 3.66 -26.75 -11.90
CA GLU A 356 4.50 -27.96 -11.84
C GLU A 356 3.67 -29.21 -11.54
N GLN A 357 2.74 -29.13 -10.58
CA GLN A 357 1.86 -30.24 -10.26
C GLN A 357 0.99 -30.66 -11.47
N LEU A 358 0.49 -29.70 -12.25
CA LEU A 358 -0.29 -29.98 -13.45
C LEU A 358 0.58 -30.64 -14.54
N ILE A 359 1.80 -30.12 -14.78
CA ILE A 359 2.75 -30.68 -15.74
C ILE A 359 3.19 -32.10 -15.35
N ASP A 360 3.47 -32.36 -14.06
CA ASP A 360 3.82 -33.69 -13.54
C ASP A 360 2.70 -34.71 -13.71
N LEU A 361 1.45 -34.25 -13.72
CA LEU A 361 0.28 -35.06 -14.06
C LEU A 361 0.07 -35.21 -15.57
N GLY A 362 0.94 -34.60 -16.39
CA GLY A 362 0.92 -34.67 -17.84
C GLY A 362 -0.11 -33.75 -18.50
N ALA A 363 -0.64 -32.77 -17.78
CA ALA A 363 -1.47 -31.73 -18.36
C ALA A 363 -0.60 -30.71 -19.12
N GLN A 364 -1.21 -29.94 -20.02
CA GLN A 364 -0.64 -28.71 -20.56
C GLN A 364 -1.31 -27.53 -19.87
N ALA A 365 -0.51 -26.56 -19.45
CA ALA A 365 -0.97 -25.37 -18.77
C ALA A 365 -0.24 -24.14 -19.31
N GLU A 366 -0.84 -22.97 -19.14
CA GLU A 366 -0.27 -21.69 -19.51
C GLU A 366 -0.60 -20.62 -18.47
N PHE A 367 0.24 -19.59 -18.41
CA PHE A 367 0.00 -18.39 -17.64
C PHE A 367 -0.52 -17.28 -18.54
N ASP A 368 -1.48 -16.54 -18.01
CA ASP A 368 -2.00 -15.32 -18.60
C ASP A 368 -1.86 -14.21 -17.55
N PHE A 369 -0.88 -13.33 -17.75
CA PHE A 369 -0.57 -12.26 -16.79
C PHE A 369 -1.59 -11.15 -16.96
N THR A 370 -2.24 -10.75 -15.86
CA THR A 370 -3.08 -9.55 -15.85
C THR A 370 -2.16 -8.32 -15.92
N ALA A 371 -2.49 -7.39 -16.82
CA ALA A 371 -1.70 -6.20 -17.10
C ALA A 371 -1.77 -5.19 -15.94
#